data_AF-A0A1I6L6R3-F1
#
_entry.id   AF-A0A1I6L6R3-F1
#
_cell.length_a   1.000
_cell.length_b   1.000
_cell.length_c   1.000
_cell.angle_alpha   90.00
_cell.angle_beta   90.00
_cell.angle_gamma   90.00
#
_symmetry.space_group_name_H-M   'P 1'
#
loop_
_entity.id
_entity.type
_entity.pdbx_description
1 polymer ?
#
loop_
_entity_poly.entity_id
_entity_poly.type
_entity_poly.pdbx_seq_one_letter_code
_entity_poly.pdbx_strand_id
1 'polypeptide(L)' 'MGHDWVIHVLSDLRQFAQQNEMPLLSEQLDEAMMTAAIEMADSSGPTNRTPQGDVILPNIGNK' A
#
# COMPACT_ATOMS: atom_id res chain seq x y z
N MET A 1 8.57 -5.89 1.32
CA MET A 1 7.84 -6.29 2.55
C MET A 1 6.79 -5.21 2.73
N GLY A 2 5.53 -5.53 2.41
CA GLY A 2 4.46 -4.54 2.26
C GLY A 2 4.10 -3.85 3.57
N HIS A 3 3.34 -2.77 3.46
CA HIS A 3 2.73 -2.08 4.61
C HIS A 3 1.63 -2.91 5.29
N ASP A 4 1.40 -4.16 4.87
CA ASP A 4 0.35 -5.08 5.34
C ASP A 4 0.36 -5.34 6.85
N TRP A 5 1.51 -5.19 7.50
CA TRP A 5 1.62 -5.35 8.96
C TRP A 5 0.80 -4.30 9.73
N VAL A 6 0.56 -3.12 9.15
CA VAL A 6 -0.17 -2.04 9.81
C VAL A 6 -1.64 -2.40 10.03
N ILE A 7 -2.25 -3.13 9.09
CA ILE A 7 -3.66 -3.57 9.20
C ILE A 7 -3.83 -4.54 10.37
N HIS A 8 -2.86 -5.44 10.57
CA HIS A 8 -2.87 -6.35 11.72
C HIS A 8 -2.78 -5.58 13.04
N VAL A 9 -1.87 -4.59 13.14
CA VAL A 9 -1.73 -3.77 14.35
C VAL A 9 -2.99 -2.96 14.65
N LEU A 10 -3.59 -2.33 13.64
CA LEU A 10 -4.84 -1.57 13.82
C LEU A 10 -5.99 -2.48 14.26
N SER A 11 -6.06 -3.70 13.75
CA SER A 11 -7.05 -4.70 14.17
C SER A 11 -6.88 -5.11 15.64
N ASP A 12 -5.65 -5.32 16.10
CA ASP A 12 -5.34 -5.66 17.49
C ASP A 12 -5.73 -4.52 18.44
N LEU A 13 -5.39 -3.27 18.07
CA LEU A 13 -5.77 -2.09 18.85
C LEU A 13 -7.29 -1.90 18.91
N ARG A 14 -7.99 -2.22 17.82
CA ARG A 14 -9.45 -2.13 17.77
C ARG A 14 -10.10 -3.16 18.68
N GLN A 15 -9.62 -4.41 18.69
CA GLN A 15 -10.07 -5.42 19.65
C GLN A 15 -9.82 -5.00 21.09
N PHE A 16 -8.64 -4.44 21.38
CA PHE A 16 -8.35 -3.89 22.71
C PHE A 16 -9.34 -2.80 23.09
N ALA A 17 -9.62 -1.83 22.21
CA ALA A 17 -10.57 -0.75 22.48
C ALA A 17 -11.99 -1.27 22.78
N GLN A 18 -12.43 -2.30 22.05
CA GLN A 18 -13.74 -2.94 22.28
C GLN A 18 -13.83 -3.66 23.63
N GLN A 19 -12.77 -4.39 24.00
CA GLN A 19 -12.71 -5.12 25.28
C GLN A 19 -12.67 -4.18 26.49
N ASN A 20 -12.23 -2.93 26.30
CA ASN A 20 -12.06 -1.95 27.36
C ASN A 20 -13.14 -0.85 27.35
N GLU A 21 -14.27 -1.08 26.67
CA GLU A 21 -15.39 -0.12 26.63
C GLU A 21 -14.97 1.28 26.14
N MET A 22 -14.08 1.33 25.14
CA MET A 22 -13.58 2.56 24.52
C MET A 22 -14.22 2.76 23.13
N PRO A 23 -15.53 3.07 23.03
CA PRO A 23 -16.27 3.03 21.76
C PRO A 23 -15.74 4.04 20.73
N LEU A 24 -15.40 5.26 21.15
CA LEU A 24 -14.86 6.28 20.27
C LEU A 24 -13.50 5.86 19.68
N LEU A 25 -12.65 5.21 20.49
CA LEU A 25 -11.37 4.73 20.00
C LEU A 25 -11.55 3.59 18.99
N SER A 26 -12.48 2.65 19.25
CA SER A 26 -12.80 1.59 18.30
C SER A 26 -13.30 2.16 16.96
N GLU A 27 -14.17 3.16 16.99
CA GLU A 27 -14.70 3.82 15.80
C GLU A 27 -13.60 4.51 14.98
N GLN A 28 -12.72 5.26 15.65
CA GLN A 28 -11.58 5.91 14.97
C GLN A 28 -10.60 4.90 14.38
N LEU A 29 -10.43 3.73 15.01
CA LEU A 29 -9.59 2.66 14.49
C LEU A 29 -10.21 1.98 13.27
N ASP A 30 -11.55 1.90 13.18
CA ASP A 30 -12.24 1.42 11.99
C ASP A 30 -12.01 2.37 10.79
N GLU A 31 -12.08 3.70 10.99
CA GLU A 31 -11.75 4.70 9.97
C GLU A 31 -10.26 4.68 9.55
N ALA A 32 -9.36 4.50 10.52
CA ALA A 32 -7.92 4.40 10.25
C ALA A 32 -7.59 3.15 9.42
N MET A 33 -8.26 2.02 9.68
CA MET A 33 -8.11 0.80 8.87
C MET A 33 -8.54 1.02 7.42
N MET A 34 -9.64 1.74 7.18
CA MET A 34 -10.10 2.08 5.83
C MET A 34 -9.09 2.97 5.08
N THR A 35 -8.58 4.00 5.76
CA THR A 35 -7.56 4.90 5.20
C THR A 35 -6.29 4.14 4.82
N ALA A 36 -5.79 3.30 5.73
CA ALA A 36 -4.61 2.48 5.47
C ALA A 36 -4.81 1.53 4.28
N ALA A 37 -5.98 0.89 4.17
CA ALA A 37 -6.27 0.00 3.04
C ALA A 37 -6.25 0.73 1.69
N ILE A 38 -6.77 1.97 1.63
CA ILE A 38 -6.74 2.81 0.43
C ILE A 38 -5.29 3.16 0.06
N GLU A 39 -4.50 3.68 1.01
CA GLU A 39 -3.11 4.09 0.77
C GLU A 39 -2.23 2.91 0.32
N MET A 40 -2.50 1.72 0.85
CA MET A 40 -1.78 0.50 0.47
C MET A 40 -2.17 -0.01 -0.93
N ALA A 41 -3.46 0.10 -1.30
CA ALA A 41 -3.90 -0.20 -2.65
C ALA A 41 -3.25 0.75 -3.67
N ASP A 42 -3.13 2.05 -3.34
CA ASP A 42 -2.45 3.04 -4.19
C ASP A 42 -0.93 2.83 -4.28
N SER A 43 -0.32 2.37 -3.18
CA SER A 43 1.10 1.97 -3.14
C SER A 43 1.41 0.75 -4.00
N SER A 44 0.38 0.02 -4.46
CA SER A 44 0.49 -1.15 -5.34
C SER A 44 0.53 -0.80 -6.84
N GLY A 45 0.70 0.48 -7.18
CA GLY A 45 0.83 0.97 -8.55
C GLY A 45 1.88 0.22 -9.39
N PRO A 46 1.70 0.15 -10.72
CA PRO A 46 2.32 -0.88 -11.56
C PRO A 46 3.85 -0.82 -11.49
N THR A 47 4.47 -1.88 -10.98
CA THR A 47 5.93 -2.14 -11.06
C THR A 47 6.41 -2.43 -12.49
N ASN A 48 5.80 -1.84 -13.52
CA ASN A 48 6.39 -1.85 -14.84
C ASN A 48 5.89 -0.69 -15.70
N ARG A 49 6.61 0.43 -15.66
CA ARG A 49 6.81 1.26 -16.85
C ARG A 49 8.26 1.70 -16.86
N THR A 50 9.15 0.78 -17.22
CA THR A 50 10.19 1.19 -18.16
C THR A 50 9.47 1.53 -19.46
N PRO A 51 9.44 2.81 -19.92
CA PRO A 51 9.50 3.02 -21.35
C PRO A 51 10.90 2.51 -21.73
N GLN A 52 11.00 1.21 -21.99
CA GLN A 52 12.14 0.64 -22.68
C GLN A 52 12.06 1.28 -24.07
N GLY A 53 12.73 2.42 -24.19
CA GLY A 53 13.07 3.04 -25.44
C GLY A 53 13.85 1.99 -26.22
N ASP A 54 13.10 1.22 -26.99
CA ASP A 54 13.53 0.43 -28.11
C ASP A 54 14.07 1.39 -29.19
N VAL A 55 15.11 2.15 -28.83
CA VAL A 55 15.94 2.83 -29.82
C VAL A 55 16.92 1.77 -30.29
N ILE A 56 16.42 0.91 -31.19
CA ILE A 56 17.30 0.21 -32.12
C ILE A 56 18.01 1.31 -32.91
N LEU A 57 19.21 1.70 -32.46
CA LEU A 57 20.13 2.46 -33.28
C LEU A 57 20.39 1.61 -34.53
N PRO A 58 20.16 2.11 -35.75
CA PRO A 58 20.57 1.38 -36.93
C PRO A 58 22.09 1.19 -36.84
N ASN A 59 22.52 -0.07 -36.84
CA ASN A 59 23.91 -0.44 -36.97
C ASN A 59 24.41 0.08 -38.30
N ILE A 60 24.99 1.29 -38.31
CA ILE A 60 25.74 1.83 -39.44
C ILE A 60 27.05 1.06 -39.49
N GLY A 61 26.96 -0.20 -39.92
CA GLY A 61 28.09 -0.94 -40.41
C GLY A 61 28.63 -0.18 -41.61
N ASN A 62 29.79 0.43 -41.47
CA ASN A 62 30.56 0.87 -42.60
C ASN A 62 31.97 0.28 -42.54
N LYS A 63 32.25 -0.37 -43.67
CA LYS A 63 33.51 -0.91 -44.18
C LYS A 63 34.66 0.09 -44.12
#